data_AF-A0A1A9BW52-F1
#
_entry.id   AF-A0A1A9BW52-F1
#
_cell.length_a   1.000
_cell.length_b   1.000
_cell.length_c   1.000
_cell.angle_alpha   90.00
_cell.angle_beta   90.00
_cell.angle_gamma   90.00
#
_symmetry.space_group_name_H-M   'P 1'
#
loop_
_entity.id
_entity.type
_entity.pdbx_description
1 polymer ?
#
loop_
_entity_poly.entity_id
_entity_poly.type
_entity_poly.pdbx_seq_one_letter_code
_entity_poly.pdbx_strand_id
1 'polypeptide(L)'
;MPQVLAVHPQRDHKKRTFSFEHAPIPLPAMAQSWLIHRGCPPDAIALAPLGPPPADEATRALERRLAGNGDHYAMGYSYTSDDPEDMVIVVVLRALDERAPSPFRVVVEEVDTETWTHALREGGFDTLGEALQWCDDRLAGEAGPLPPVRPAAAVSRPAGLPKVPAPRPPGRSR
;
A
#
# COMPACT_ATOMS: atom_id res chain seq x y z
N MET A 1 -10.38 -5.22 14.93
CA MET A 1 -10.88 -3.92 14.38
C MET A 1 -9.69 -2.98 14.24
N PRO A 2 -9.68 -2.08 13.25
CA PRO A 2 -8.58 -1.14 13.07
C PRO A 2 -8.38 -0.24 14.30
N GLN A 3 -7.13 -0.02 14.69
CA GLN A 3 -6.78 0.84 15.83
C GLN A 3 -6.40 2.27 15.44
N VAL A 4 -6.06 2.50 14.17
CA VAL A 4 -5.70 3.82 13.68
C VAL A 4 -6.95 4.50 13.10
N LEU A 5 -7.17 5.76 13.50
CA LEU A 5 -8.21 6.62 12.93
C LEU A 5 -7.53 7.76 12.17
N ALA A 6 -7.65 7.76 10.84
CA ALA A 6 -7.24 8.89 10.02
C ALA A 6 -8.31 9.99 10.14
N VAL A 7 -7.91 11.23 10.39
CA VAL A 7 -8.82 12.38 10.53
C VAL A 7 -8.31 13.54 9.68
N HIS A 8 -9.17 14.07 8.81
CA HIS A 8 -8.88 15.22 7.95
C HIS A 8 -9.79 16.40 8.33
N PRO A 9 -9.33 17.30 9.21
CA PRO A 9 -10.09 18.49 9.60
C PRO A 9 -9.94 19.62 8.56
N GLN A 10 -11.05 20.31 8.28
CA GLN A 10 -11.10 21.46 7.40
C GLN A 10 -11.76 22.63 8.11
N ARG A 11 -11.10 23.80 8.08
CA ARG A 11 -11.61 25.01 8.71
C ARG A 11 -12.47 25.81 7.74
N ASP A 12 -13.74 26.02 8.07
CA ASP A 12 -14.60 27.00 7.42
C ASP A 12 -14.45 28.36 8.12
N HIS A 13 -13.68 29.26 7.51
CA HIS A 13 -13.43 30.59 8.05
C HIS A 13 -14.67 31.50 8.05
N LYS A 14 -15.63 31.28 7.15
CA LYS A 14 -16.86 32.09 7.09
C LYS A 14 -17.81 31.70 8.22
N LYS A 15 -17.97 30.40 8.45
CA LYS A 15 -18.85 29.87 9.51
C LYS A 15 -18.17 29.81 10.88
N ARG A 16 -16.84 29.98 10.94
CA ARG A 16 -16.02 29.82 12.15
C ARG A 16 -16.17 28.43 12.77
N THR A 17 -16.32 27.41 11.92
CA THR A 17 -16.50 26.01 12.31
C THR A 17 -15.44 25.13 11.65
N PHE A 18 -15.30 23.91 12.16
CA PHE A 18 -14.53 22.86 11.51
C PHE A 18 -15.47 21.77 11.01
N SER A 19 -15.25 21.29 9.80
CA SER A 19 -15.73 19.99 9.34
C SER A 19 -14.58 18.98 9.42
N PHE A 20 -14.88 17.70 9.51
CA PHE A 20 -13.86 16.66 9.45
C PHE A 20 -14.40 15.45 8.70
N GLU A 21 -13.51 14.82 7.94
CA GLU A 21 -13.67 13.45 7.48
C GLU A 21 -12.82 12.54 8.35
N HIS A 22 -13.25 11.29 8.54
CA HIS A 22 -12.43 10.30 9.21
C HIS A 22 -12.61 8.92 8.61
N ALA A 23 -11.61 8.05 8.78
CA ALA A 23 -11.68 6.65 8.39
C ALA A 23 -10.89 5.77 9.38
N PRO A 24 -11.48 4.67 9.88
CA PRO A 24 -10.74 3.65 10.60
C PRO A 24 -9.89 2.87 9.59
N ILE A 25 -8.57 2.87 9.79
CA ILE A 25 -7.58 2.29 8.87
C ILE A 25 -6.63 1.38 9.69
N PRO A 26 -6.28 0.17 9.23
CA PRO A 26 -5.50 -0.75 10.07
C PRO A 26 -4.05 -0.33 10.27
N LEU A 27 -3.41 0.20 9.23
CA LEU A 27 -1.98 0.50 9.23
C LEU A 27 -1.69 2.00 9.14
N PRO A 28 -0.67 2.51 9.86
CA PRO A 28 -0.24 3.91 9.76
C PRO A 28 0.07 4.37 8.32
N ALA A 29 0.76 3.54 7.54
CA ALA A 29 1.07 3.84 6.14
C ALA A 29 -0.20 4.00 5.28
N MET A 30 -1.22 3.16 5.50
CA MET A 30 -2.50 3.30 4.80
C MET A 30 -3.25 4.58 5.23
N ALA A 31 -3.17 4.95 6.51
CA ALA A 31 -3.76 6.20 7.01
C ALA A 31 -3.08 7.43 6.40
N GLN A 32 -1.76 7.41 6.26
CA GLN A 32 -1.01 8.43 5.53
C GLN A 32 -1.47 8.52 4.08
N SER A 33 -1.64 7.39 3.39
CA SER A 33 -2.17 7.39 2.02
C SER A 33 -3.55 8.04 1.96
N TRP A 34 -4.47 7.67 2.87
CA TRP A 34 -5.81 8.25 2.92
C TRP A 34 -5.82 9.78 3.12
N LEU A 35 -4.87 10.31 3.89
CA LEU A 35 -4.67 11.74 4.11
C LEU A 35 -4.03 12.44 2.90
N ILE A 36 -3.03 11.83 2.26
CA ILE A 36 -2.36 12.35 1.06
C ILE A 36 -3.37 12.55 -0.07
N HIS A 37 -4.27 11.58 -0.27
CA HIS A 37 -5.33 11.66 -1.28
C HIS A 37 -6.37 12.77 -1.01
N ARG A 38 -6.35 13.36 0.19
CA ARG A 38 -7.17 14.53 0.58
C ARG A 38 -6.39 15.84 0.53
N GLY A 39 -5.16 15.82 0.04
CA GLY A 39 -4.33 17.00 -0.14
C GLY A 39 -3.40 17.31 1.03
N CYS A 40 -3.25 16.39 2.00
CA CYS A 40 -2.24 16.56 3.04
C CYS A 40 -0.83 16.38 2.44
N PRO A 41 0.10 17.33 2.68
CA PRO A 41 1.49 17.18 2.23
C PRO A 41 2.17 15.99 2.93
N PRO A 42 2.83 15.07 2.20
CA PRO A 42 3.44 13.88 2.78
C PRO A 42 4.46 14.16 3.90
N ASP A 43 5.23 15.25 3.75
CA ASP A 43 6.22 15.71 4.72
C ASP A 43 5.59 16.30 6.00
N ALA A 44 4.38 16.84 5.90
CA ALA A 44 3.64 17.40 7.04
C ALA A 44 2.89 16.34 7.87
N ILE A 45 2.72 15.14 7.34
CA ILE A 45 2.03 14.01 8.01
C ILE A 45 2.98 12.84 8.31
N ALA A 46 4.29 13.08 8.22
CA ALA A 46 5.28 12.13 8.69
C ALA A 46 5.00 11.87 10.18
N LEU A 47 4.64 10.63 10.50
CA LEU A 47 4.35 10.26 11.88
C LEU A 47 5.70 10.19 12.61
N ALA A 48 5.77 10.81 13.79
CA ALA A 48 6.78 10.39 14.78
C ALA A 48 6.62 8.88 15.01
N PRO A 49 7.69 8.13 15.34
CA PRO A 49 7.58 6.68 15.48
C PRO A 49 6.46 6.31 16.45
N LEU A 50 5.36 5.79 15.90
CA LEU A 50 4.22 5.26 16.64
C LEU A 50 4.47 3.76 16.75
N GLY A 51 5.11 3.33 17.83
CA GLY A 51 5.43 1.93 18.07
C GLY A 51 6.87 1.53 17.73
N PRO A 52 7.13 0.21 17.63
CA PRO A 52 8.44 -0.33 17.31
C PRO A 52 8.99 0.22 15.99
N PRO A 53 10.31 0.48 15.86
CA PRO A 53 10.89 0.81 14.57
C PRO A 53 10.80 -0.35 13.57
N PRO A 54 10.89 -0.07 12.26
CA PRO A 54 10.98 -1.10 11.23
C PRO A 54 12.19 -2.03 11.45
N ALA A 55 11.96 -3.34 11.36
CA ALA A 55 12.98 -4.37 11.55
C ALA A 55 14.05 -4.35 10.44
N ASP A 56 13.67 -3.96 9.21
CA ASP A 56 14.55 -3.99 8.05
C ASP A 56 14.13 -3.02 6.93
N GLU A 57 14.98 -2.90 5.90
CA GLU A 57 14.71 -2.03 4.75
C GLU A 57 13.53 -2.51 3.90
N ALA A 58 13.23 -3.81 3.89
CA ALA A 58 12.06 -4.35 3.19
C ALA A 58 10.75 -3.80 3.79
N THR A 59 10.69 -3.75 5.12
CA THR A 59 9.60 -3.11 5.89
C THR A 59 9.49 -1.64 5.51
N ARG A 60 10.58 -0.87 5.60
CA ARG A 60 10.61 0.57 5.25
C ARG A 60 10.20 0.86 3.82
N ALA A 61 10.61 0.01 2.88
CA ALA A 61 10.26 0.14 1.47
C ALA A 61 8.76 -0.13 1.25
N LEU A 62 8.21 -1.13 1.94
CA LEU A 62 6.79 -1.47 1.86
C LEU A 62 5.90 -0.39 2.49
N GLU A 63 6.24 0.13 3.66
CA GLU A 63 5.54 1.24 4.31
C GLU A 63 5.46 2.46 3.40
N ARG A 64 6.60 2.90 2.85
CA ARG A 64 6.64 4.04 1.91
C ARG A 64 5.76 3.81 0.68
N ARG A 65 5.75 2.58 0.15
CA ARG A 65 4.94 2.22 -1.01
C ARG A 65 3.45 2.21 -0.68
N LEU A 66 3.05 1.73 0.50
CA LEU A 66 1.65 1.77 0.95
C LEU A 66 1.19 3.20 1.23
N ALA A 67 2.04 4.05 1.81
CA ALA A 67 1.74 5.47 1.99
C ALA A 67 1.53 6.18 0.65
N GLY A 68 2.34 5.87 -0.37
CA GLY A 68 2.22 6.46 -1.70
C GLY A 68 1.06 5.93 -2.55
N ASN A 69 0.76 4.64 -2.48
CA ASN A 69 -0.11 3.94 -3.44
C ASN A 69 -1.36 3.29 -2.80
N GLY A 70 -1.73 3.66 -1.58
CA GLY A 70 -2.84 3.04 -0.85
C GLY A 70 -4.20 3.25 -1.51
N ASP A 71 -4.39 4.28 -2.32
CA ASP A 71 -5.59 4.53 -3.13
C ASP A 71 -5.78 3.56 -4.28
N HIS A 72 -4.73 2.85 -4.71
CA HIS A 72 -4.83 1.82 -5.75
C HIS A 72 -5.50 0.53 -5.25
N TYR A 73 -5.84 0.45 -3.97
CA TYR A 73 -6.44 -0.71 -3.35
C TYR A 73 -7.69 -0.37 -2.53
N ALA A 74 -8.70 -1.22 -2.60
CA ALA A 74 -9.80 -1.25 -1.65
C ALA A 74 -9.50 -2.23 -0.52
N MET A 75 -9.72 -1.83 0.73
CA MET A 75 -9.63 -2.73 1.88
C MET A 75 -10.87 -3.62 1.97
N GLY A 76 -10.65 -4.94 2.00
CA GLY A 76 -11.74 -5.94 2.10
C GLY A 76 -11.87 -6.56 3.49
N TYR A 77 -10.75 -6.81 4.17
CA TYR A 77 -10.70 -7.42 5.50
C TYR A 77 -9.55 -6.84 6.31
N SER A 78 -9.71 -6.79 7.64
CA SER A 78 -8.62 -6.45 8.55
C SER A 78 -8.81 -7.12 9.91
N TYR A 79 -7.73 -7.65 10.46
CA TYR A 79 -7.64 -8.19 11.81
C TYR A 79 -6.46 -7.54 12.55
N THR A 80 -6.62 -7.39 13.87
CA THR A 80 -5.58 -6.86 14.75
C THR A 80 -5.62 -7.63 16.06
N SER A 81 -4.46 -8.10 16.51
CA SER A 81 -4.22 -8.67 17.83
C SER A 81 -3.20 -7.82 18.58
N ASP A 82 -3.52 -7.50 19.84
CA ASP A 82 -2.63 -6.83 20.79
C ASP A 82 -2.05 -7.80 21.82
N ASP A 83 -2.22 -9.11 21.61
CA ASP A 83 -1.62 -10.11 22.47
C ASP A 83 -0.09 -9.94 22.44
N PRO A 84 0.59 -9.68 23.58
CA PRO A 84 2.05 -9.56 23.61
C PRO A 84 2.80 -10.77 23.02
N GLU A 85 2.15 -11.93 22.96
CA GLU A 85 2.71 -13.16 22.38
C GLU A 85 2.39 -13.32 20.87
N ASP A 86 1.44 -12.55 20.32
CA ASP A 86 1.09 -12.52 18.88
C ASP A 86 0.53 -11.14 18.48
N MET A 87 1.40 -10.12 18.56
CA MET A 87 1.08 -8.75 18.14
C MET A 87 1.11 -8.68 16.61
N VAL A 88 -0.07 -8.70 15.98
CA VAL A 88 -0.19 -8.79 14.52
C VAL A 88 -1.34 -7.94 13.97
N ILE A 89 -1.10 -7.32 12.81
CA ILE A 89 -2.13 -6.72 11.96
C ILE A 89 -2.14 -7.44 10.63
N VAL A 90 -3.30 -7.95 10.22
CA VAL A 90 -3.50 -8.60 8.91
C VAL A 90 -4.52 -7.80 8.12
N VAL A 91 -4.23 -7.49 6.86
CA VAL A 91 -5.11 -6.71 5.98
C VAL A 91 -5.21 -7.38 4.62
N VAL A 92 -6.45 -7.62 4.15
CA VAL A 92 -6.71 -8.03 2.76
C VAL A 92 -7.08 -6.81 1.94
N LEU A 93 -6.33 -6.61 0.86
CA LEU A 93 -6.49 -5.54 -0.11
C LEU A 93 -6.90 -6.13 -1.46
N ARG A 94 -7.81 -5.43 -2.15
CA ARG A 94 -8.20 -5.71 -3.54
C ARG A 94 -7.69 -4.57 -4.42
N ALA A 95 -6.92 -4.88 -5.45
CA ALA A 95 -6.50 -3.89 -6.44
C ALA A 95 -7.74 -3.28 -7.12
N LEU A 96 -7.74 -1.95 -7.29
CA LEU A 96 -8.77 -1.26 -8.06
C LEU A 96 -8.58 -1.43 -9.57
N ASP A 97 -7.33 -1.64 -10.02
CA ASP A 97 -7.04 -2.05 -11.38
C ASP A 97 -7.32 -3.55 -11.55
N GLU A 98 -8.37 -3.89 -12.31
CA GLU A 98 -8.75 -5.27 -12.61
C GLU A 98 -7.69 -6.03 -13.41
N ARG A 99 -6.71 -5.34 -13.99
CA ARG A 99 -5.59 -5.95 -14.73
C ARG A 99 -4.37 -6.23 -13.85
N ALA A 100 -4.45 -5.95 -12.55
CA ALA A 100 -3.37 -6.23 -11.62
C ALA A 100 -3.03 -7.74 -11.62
N PRO A 101 -1.76 -8.15 -11.81
CA PRO A 101 -1.37 -9.56 -11.83
C PRO A 101 -1.56 -10.28 -10.50
N SER A 102 -1.64 -9.53 -9.40
CA SER A 102 -2.06 -10.00 -8.08
C SER A 102 -3.24 -9.14 -7.65
N PRO A 103 -4.48 -9.51 -8.03
CA PRO A 103 -5.67 -8.69 -7.78
C PRO A 103 -6.02 -8.63 -6.30
N PHE A 104 -5.60 -9.61 -5.51
CA PHE A 104 -5.71 -9.60 -4.05
C PHE A 104 -4.33 -9.61 -3.43
N ARG A 105 -4.20 -8.92 -2.29
CA ARG A 105 -2.97 -8.86 -1.52
C ARG A 105 -3.28 -9.01 -0.05
N VAL A 106 -2.42 -9.71 0.66
CA VAL A 106 -2.42 -9.71 2.12
C VAL A 106 -1.21 -8.93 2.58
N VAL A 107 -1.43 -7.93 3.44
CA VAL A 107 -0.38 -7.21 4.14
C VAL A 107 -0.40 -7.65 5.60
N VAL A 108 0.76 -7.99 6.13
CA VAL A 108 0.92 -8.45 7.51
C VAL A 108 1.99 -7.64 8.20
N GLU A 109 1.62 -7.01 9.31
CA GLU A 109 2.56 -6.38 10.25
C GLU A 109 2.66 -7.26 11.48
N GLU A 110 3.87 -7.71 11.81
CA GLU A 110 4.15 -8.49 13.02
C GLU A 110 5.13 -7.72 13.89
N VAL A 111 4.89 -7.68 15.20
CA VAL A 111 5.80 -7.07 16.16
C VAL A 111 6.58 -8.17 16.88
N ASP A 112 7.91 -8.09 16.78
CA ASP A 112 8.82 -8.85 17.62
C ASP A 112 9.00 -8.08 18.94
N THR A 113 8.43 -8.63 20.01
CA THR A 113 8.47 -8.03 21.35
C THR A 113 9.82 -8.22 22.06
N GLU A 114 10.65 -9.17 21.62
CA GLU A 114 12.00 -9.37 22.16
C GLU A 114 12.97 -8.31 21.62
N THR A 115 12.97 -8.07 20.31
CA THR A 115 13.83 -7.07 19.68
C THR A 115 13.21 -5.67 19.65
N TRP A 116 11.92 -5.58 19.98
CA TRP A 116 11.09 -4.38 19.84
C TRP A 116 11.21 -3.77 18.44
N THR A 117 10.91 -4.58 17.43
CA THR A 117 10.84 -4.15 16.02
C THR A 117 9.57 -4.67 15.37
N HIS A 118 9.15 -4.06 14.26
CA HIS A 118 8.03 -4.60 13.47
C HIS A 118 8.50 -4.99 12.06
N ALA A 119 7.96 -6.08 11.54
CA ALA A 119 8.17 -6.54 10.17
C ALA A 119 6.86 -6.39 9.39
N LEU A 120 6.92 -5.69 8.26
CA LEU A 120 5.80 -5.57 7.33
C LEU A 120 6.07 -6.39 6.07
N ARG A 121 5.15 -7.29 5.72
CA ARG A 121 5.25 -8.16 4.56
C ARG A 121 3.98 -8.11 3.72
N GLU A 122 4.13 -8.40 2.43
CA GLU A 122 3.03 -8.44 1.49
C GLU A 122 3.09 -9.73 0.67
N GLY A 123 1.95 -10.41 0.55
CA GLY A 123 1.76 -11.54 -0.35
C GLY A 123 0.69 -11.27 -1.40
N GLY A 124 0.81 -11.92 -2.57
CA GLY A 124 -0.11 -11.77 -3.70
C GLY A 124 -0.97 -13.01 -3.94
N PHE A 125 -2.26 -12.81 -4.18
CA PHE A 125 -3.26 -13.86 -4.34
C PHE A 125 -4.12 -13.64 -5.59
N ASP A 126 -4.60 -14.73 -6.19
CA ASP A 126 -5.47 -14.71 -7.37
C ASP A 126 -6.94 -14.44 -6.99
N THR A 127 -7.35 -14.93 -5.82
CA THR A 127 -8.74 -14.83 -5.35
C THR A 127 -8.84 -14.28 -3.93
N LEU A 128 -10.01 -13.69 -3.61
CA LEU A 128 -10.34 -13.27 -2.25
C LEU A 128 -10.36 -14.46 -1.28
N GLY A 129 -10.84 -15.61 -1.74
CA GLY A 129 -10.93 -16.83 -0.92
C GLY A 129 -9.56 -17.32 -0.47
N GLU A 130 -8.57 -17.37 -1.37
CA GLU A 130 -7.20 -17.76 -1.00
C GLU A 130 -6.55 -16.75 -0.05
N ALA A 131 -6.78 -15.45 -0.26
CA ALA A 131 -6.26 -14.41 0.63
C ALA A 131 -6.86 -14.52 2.04
N LEU A 132 -8.17 -14.75 2.15
CA LEU A 132 -8.85 -14.94 3.45
C LEU A 132 -8.43 -16.25 4.11
N GLN A 133 -8.32 -17.34 3.36
CA GLN A 133 -7.85 -18.61 3.90
C GLN A 133 -6.44 -18.48 4.48
N TRP A 134 -5.54 -17.79 3.79
CA TRP A 134 -4.20 -17.54 4.32
C TRP A 134 -4.26 -16.74 5.64
N CYS A 135 -5.17 -15.77 5.76
CA CYS A 135 -5.36 -15.04 7.01
C CYS A 135 -5.83 -15.97 8.13
N ASP A 136 -6.82 -16.83 7.86
CA ASP A 136 -7.34 -17.78 8.85
C ASP A 136 -6.25 -18.77 9.27
N ASP A 137 -5.47 -19.30 8.32
CA ASP A 137 -4.34 -20.19 8.59
C ASP A 137 -3.26 -19.47 9.44
N ARG A 138 -2.99 -18.18 9.19
CA ARG A 138 -2.02 -17.40 9.98
C ARG A 138 -2.49 -17.21 11.42
N LEU A 139 -3.79 -16.98 11.61
CA LEU A 139 -4.39 -16.85 12.94
C LEU A 139 -4.47 -18.20 13.68
N ALA A 140 -4.52 -19.32 12.94
CA ALA A 140 -4.42 -20.66 13.51
C ALA A 140 -2.96 -21.11 13.78
N GLY A 141 -1.96 -20.36 13.31
CA GLY A 141 -0.55 -20.75 13.38
C GLY A 141 -0.14 -21.81 12.35
N GLU A 142 -0.93 -22.00 11.30
CA GLU A 142 -0.78 -23.03 10.27
C GLU A 142 -0.36 -22.46 8.90
N ALA A 143 -0.34 -21.14 8.73
CA ALA A 143 0.01 -20.51 7.45
C ALA A 143 1.44 -20.83 6.99
N GLY A 144 1.56 -21.18 5.72
CA GLY A 144 2.83 -21.16 5.00
C GLY A 144 3.32 -19.74 4.69
N PRO A 145 4.52 -19.60 4.08
CA PRO A 145 5.07 -18.31 3.72
C PRO A 145 4.14 -17.54 2.77
N LEU A 146 4.12 -16.21 2.88
CA LEU A 146 3.37 -15.35 1.97
C LEU A 146 3.80 -15.58 0.51
N PRO A 147 2.86 -15.84 -0.41
CA PRO A 147 3.19 -15.99 -1.83
C PRO A 147 3.76 -14.68 -2.39
N PRO A 148 4.80 -14.73 -3.25
CA PRO A 148 5.40 -13.52 -3.78
C PRO A 148 4.40 -12.73 -4.64
N VAL A 149 4.39 -11.41 -4.47
CA VAL A 149 3.57 -10.51 -5.28
C VAL A 149 4.10 -10.48 -6.71
N ARG A 150 3.23 -10.81 -7.67
CA ARG A 150 3.61 -10.84 -9.08
C ARG A 150 3.75 -9.41 -9.60
N PRO A 151 4.93 -9.00 -10.10
CA PRO A 151 5.11 -7.68 -10.67
C PRO A 151 4.22 -7.51 -11.90
N ALA A 152 3.63 -6.32 -12.07
CA ALA A 152 3.01 -5.94 -13.33
C ALA A 152 4.06 -6.09 -14.44
N ALA A 153 3.80 -6.97 -15.41
CA ALA A 153 4.62 -7.06 -16.59
C ALA A 153 4.69 -5.65 -17.17
N ALA A 154 5.89 -5.06 -17.20
CA ALA A 154 6.08 -3.75 -17.81
C ALA A 154 5.51 -3.86 -19.22
N VAL A 155 4.44 -3.09 -19.50
CA VAL A 155 3.93 -2.96 -20.86
C VAL A 155 5.10 -2.43 -21.66
N SER A 156 5.76 -3.34 -22.38
CA SER A 156 6.86 -3.01 -23.26
C SER A 156 6.22 -2.17 -24.35
N ARG A 157 6.30 -0.85 -24.21
CA ARG A 157 5.92 0.10 -25.24
C ARG A 157 6.72 -0.31 -26.47
N PRO A 158 6.09 -0.70 -27.60
CA PRO A 158 6.84 -1.06 -28.78
C PRO A 158 7.77 0.11 -29.09
N ALA A 159 9.07 -0.15 -29.17
CA ALA A 159 10.03 0.83 -29.63
C ALA A 159 9.53 1.31 -30.99
N GLY A 160 9.12 2.58 -31.07
CA GLY A 160 8.61 3.17 -32.30
C GLY A 160 9.62 2.91 -33.41
N LEU A 161 9.17 2.30 -34.50
CA LEU A 161 9.96 2.04 -35.70
C LEU A 161 10.78 3.29 -36.06
N PRO A 162 12.10 3.17 -36.33
CA PRO A 162 12.91 4.30 -36.72
C PRO A 162 12.33 4.91 -37.99
N LYS A 163 11.99 6.20 -37.91
CA LYS A 163 11.43 6.98 -39.01
C LYS A 163 12.50 7.07 -40.10
N VAL A 164 12.25 6.46 -41.25
CA VAL A 164 13.13 6.52 -42.43
C VAL A 164 13.34 7.99 -42.82
N PRO A 165 14.59 8.46 -43.00
CA PRO A 165 14.84 9.84 -43.42
C PRO A 165 14.27 10.07 -44.84
N ALA A 166 13.57 11.19 -45.02
CA ALA A 166 13.04 11.57 -46.32
C ALA A 166 14.18 11.80 -47.35
N PRO A 167 13.98 11.44 -48.63
CA PRO A 167 14.98 11.68 -49.67
C PRO A 167 15.16 13.18 -49.91
N ARG A 168 16.42 13.63 -50.01
CA ARG A 168 16.77 15.02 -50.37
C ARG A 168 16.42 15.30 -51.84
N PRO A 169 15.92 16.50 -52.17
CA PRO A 169 15.66 16.89 -53.55
C PRO A 169 16.97 17.10 -54.33
N PRO A 170 16.98 16.85 -55.65
CA PRO A 170 18.17 17.01 -56.48
C PRO A 170 18.56 18.49 -56.63
N GLY A 171 19.86 18.75 -56.45
CA GLY A 171 20.47 20.07 -56.57
C GLY A 171 20.37 20.63 -57.99
N ARG A 172 20.13 21.93 -58.07
CA ARG A 172 20.05 22.68 -59.33
C ARG A 172 21.43 23.27 -59.63
N SER A 173 22.13 22.70 -60.59
CA SER A 173 23.38 23.23 -61.13
C SER A 173 23.15 24.57 -61.82
N ARG A 174 24.09 25.51 -61.63
CA ARG A 174 24.34 26.61 -62.55
C ARG A 174 25.83 26.92 -62.58
#